data_AF-A0A837F946-F1
#
_entry.id   AF-A0A837F946-F1
#
_cell.length_a   1.000
_cell.length_b   1.000
_cell.length_c   1.000
_cell.angle_alpha   90.00
_cell.angle_beta   90.00
_cell.angle_gamma   90.00
#
_symmetry.space_group_name_H-M   'P 1'
#
loop_
_entity.id
_entity.type
_entity.pdbx_description
1 polymer ?
#
loop_
_entity_poly.entity_id
_entity_poly.type
_entity_poly.pdbx_seq_one_letter_code
_entity_poly.pdbx_strand_id
1 'polypeptide(L)'
;MKHITLAVLPLILSACSSSQPDQRIDITHGKPASVQKVVSLRMDAPLSQPVTFDNSDSVRYVNSVTTEDGKIVSKEYRTLSYGTTVRAVVSDAGDDKQLVSLAVRHACHPELSKLSAGSAEEGIDLPSQNYITQQQKILIARGDDVLISGIGFDANCAFPRITVHPTE
;
A
#
# COMPACT_ATOMS: atom_id res chain seq x y z
N MET A 1 -19.29 -39.01 11.76
CA MET A 1 -18.86 -38.02 10.75
C MET A 1 -18.19 -36.89 11.48
N LYS A 2 -16.92 -36.57 11.15
CA LYS A 2 -16.15 -35.54 11.85
C LYS A 2 -15.89 -34.37 10.89
N HIS A 3 -16.57 -33.26 11.11
CA HIS A 3 -16.36 -32.01 10.36
C HIS A 3 -15.38 -31.11 11.11
N ILE A 4 -14.36 -30.61 10.41
CA ILE A 4 -13.37 -29.69 10.97
C ILE A 4 -13.14 -28.55 9.98
N THR A 5 -13.30 -27.32 10.46
CA THR A 5 -12.93 -26.10 9.75
C THR A 5 -11.64 -25.56 10.35
N LEU A 6 -10.62 -25.40 9.52
CA LEU A 6 -9.38 -24.73 9.88
C LEU A 6 -9.39 -23.35 9.20
N ALA A 7 -9.10 -22.30 9.98
CA ALA A 7 -9.07 -20.93 9.49
C ALA A 7 -7.88 -20.20 10.11
N VAL A 8 -7.25 -19.32 9.32
CA VAL A 8 -6.26 -18.38 9.86
C VAL A 8 -7.02 -17.18 10.40
N LEU A 9 -7.01 -17.02 11.72
CA LEU A 9 -7.34 -15.74 12.34
C LEU A 9 -6.15 -14.80 12.13
N PRO A 10 -6.35 -13.56 11.67
CA PRO A 10 -5.28 -12.57 11.61
C PRO A 10 -4.85 -12.25 13.05
N LEU A 11 -3.85 -12.97 13.54
CA LEU A 11 -3.07 -12.54 14.67
C LEU A 11 -2.28 -11.33 14.17
N ILE A 12 -2.79 -10.13 14.44
CA ILE A 12 -2.07 -8.88 14.29
C ILE A 12 -0.96 -8.91 15.35
N LEU A 13 0.07 -9.70 15.10
CA LEU A 13 1.32 -9.61 15.84
C LEU A 13 1.96 -8.32 15.37
N SER A 14 1.84 -7.29 16.20
CA SER A 14 2.66 -6.09 16.11
C SER A 14 4.13 -6.49 16.32
N ALA A 15 4.74 -7.06 15.28
CA ALA A 15 6.16 -7.32 15.25
C ALA A 15 6.85 -5.95 15.14
N CYS A 16 7.41 -5.50 16.25
CA CYS A 16 8.36 -4.40 16.25
C CYS A 16 9.57 -4.78 15.39
N SER A 17 9.69 -4.08 14.26
CA SER A 17 10.92 -3.74 13.54
C SER A 17 12.00 -4.83 13.49
N SER A 18 11.90 -5.75 12.54
CA SER A 18 13.08 -6.37 11.96
C SER A 18 13.59 -5.46 10.86
N SER A 19 14.85 -5.01 10.98
CA SER A 19 15.59 -4.15 10.05
C SER A 19 15.45 -4.60 8.59
N GLN A 20 14.45 -4.06 7.90
CA GLN A 20 14.43 -4.03 6.44
C GLN A 20 15.49 -3.02 5.96
N PRO A 21 15.99 -3.11 4.72
CA PRO A 21 16.69 -1.98 4.10
C PRO A 21 15.89 -0.71 4.36
N ASP A 22 16.55 0.43 4.56
CA ASP A 22 15.97 1.75 4.96
C ASP A 22 14.98 2.28 3.89
N GLN A 23 13.87 1.55 3.74
CA GLN A 23 12.79 1.80 2.81
C GLN A 23 11.98 2.94 3.40
N ARG A 24 12.01 4.06 2.70
CA ARG A 24 11.32 5.26 3.15
C ARG A 24 10.66 5.97 1.99
N ILE A 25 9.52 6.57 2.31
CA ILE A 25 8.80 7.44 1.41
C ILE A 25 9.35 8.85 1.61
N ASP A 26 9.90 9.43 0.56
CA ASP A 26 10.39 10.80 0.55
C ASP A 26 9.38 11.71 -0.16
N ILE A 27 9.04 12.81 0.49
CA ILE A 27 8.04 13.79 0.04
C ILE A 27 8.73 15.14 -0.05
N THR A 28 8.89 15.63 -1.28
CA THR A 28 9.69 16.81 -1.59
C THR A 28 8.91 17.83 -2.41
N HIS A 29 9.37 19.07 -2.38
CA HIS A 29 8.82 20.14 -3.21
C HIS A 29 9.27 19.93 -4.66
N GLY A 30 8.33 19.78 -5.57
CA GLY A 30 8.59 19.77 -7.00
C GLY A 30 8.49 21.19 -7.55
N LYS A 31 9.62 21.80 -7.93
CA LYS A 31 9.54 23.02 -8.74
C LYS A 31 8.96 22.67 -10.12
N PRO A 32 8.12 23.51 -10.74
CA PRO A 32 7.48 23.22 -12.03
C PRO A 32 8.46 22.78 -13.13
N ALA A 33 9.69 23.32 -13.12
CA ALA A 33 10.73 23.00 -14.09
C ALA A 33 11.56 21.74 -13.79
N SER A 34 11.57 21.21 -12.56
CA SER A 34 12.35 20.00 -12.21
C SER A 34 11.57 18.71 -12.39
N VAL A 35 10.24 18.77 -12.35
CA VAL A 35 9.36 17.60 -12.48
C VAL A 35 9.19 17.16 -13.96
N GLN A 36 9.34 18.08 -14.92
CA GLN A 36 9.17 17.80 -16.36
C GLN A 36 10.13 16.73 -16.95
N LYS A 37 11.22 16.37 -16.27
CA LYS A 37 12.16 15.33 -16.73
C LYS A 37 11.99 13.98 -16.04
N VAL A 38 11.03 13.84 -15.13
CA VAL A 38 10.82 12.62 -14.35
C VAL A 38 9.50 11.99 -14.74
N VAL A 39 9.52 10.74 -15.22
CA VAL A 39 8.29 9.98 -15.47
C VAL A 39 7.63 9.71 -14.10
N SER A 40 6.47 10.33 -13.87
CA SER A 40 5.70 10.22 -12.63
C SER A 40 4.22 10.09 -12.92
N LEU A 41 3.50 9.36 -12.08
CA LEU A 41 2.04 9.30 -12.10
C LEU A 41 1.50 10.61 -11.52
N ARG A 42 0.58 11.27 -12.22
CA ARG A 42 0.01 12.56 -11.80
C ARG A 42 -1.29 12.35 -11.03
N MET A 43 -1.43 13.06 -9.91
CA MET A 43 -2.67 13.19 -9.14
C MET A 43 -3.03 14.68 -9.02
N ASP A 44 -4.09 15.10 -9.70
CA ASP A 44 -4.65 16.45 -9.55
C ASP A 44 -5.45 16.53 -8.25
N ALA A 45 -5.18 17.55 -7.43
CA ALA A 45 -5.73 17.70 -6.08
C ALA A 45 -6.44 19.05 -5.93
N PRO A 46 -7.78 19.09 -6.06
CA PRO A 46 -8.54 20.31 -5.94
C PRO A 46 -8.47 20.91 -4.53
N LEU A 47 -8.47 22.24 -4.47
CA LEU A 47 -8.45 22.96 -3.21
C LEU A 47 -9.61 22.56 -2.30
N SER A 48 -9.30 22.27 -1.05
CA SER A 48 -10.22 21.84 0.01
C SER A 48 -10.98 20.54 -0.26
N GLN A 49 -10.61 19.77 -1.28
CA GLN A 49 -11.23 18.48 -1.58
C GLN A 49 -10.23 17.34 -1.38
N PRO A 50 -10.60 16.27 -0.64
CA PRO A 50 -9.76 15.10 -0.53
C PRO A 50 -9.76 14.33 -1.85
N VAL A 51 -8.57 14.04 -2.37
CA VAL A 51 -8.36 13.14 -3.51
C VAL A 51 -7.63 11.89 -3.06
N THR A 52 -7.95 10.76 -3.69
CA THR A 52 -7.24 9.49 -3.49
C THR A 52 -6.72 9.00 -4.83
N PHE A 53 -5.43 8.72 -4.88
CA PHE A 53 -4.79 7.96 -5.94
C PHE A 53 -4.60 6.52 -5.46
N ASP A 54 -5.02 5.57 -6.28
CA ASP A 54 -4.90 4.14 -6.01
C ASP A 54 -4.25 3.45 -7.20
N ASN A 55 -3.05 2.92 -6.97
CA ASN A 55 -2.34 2.02 -7.87
C ASN A 55 -2.02 0.75 -7.10
N SER A 56 -3.08 0.03 -6.76
CA SER A 56 -3.04 -1.27 -6.11
C SER A 56 -3.53 -2.38 -7.02
N ASP A 57 -2.98 -3.56 -6.78
CA ASP A 57 -3.47 -4.83 -7.31
C ASP A 57 -3.78 -5.74 -6.12
N SER A 58 -4.24 -6.96 -6.38
CA SER A 58 -4.68 -7.86 -5.34
C SER A 58 -4.36 -9.32 -5.65
N VAL A 59 -3.96 -10.06 -4.63
CA VAL A 59 -3.78 -11.51 -4.72
C VAL A 59 -4.93 -12.21 -4.01
N ARG A 60 -5.42 -13.29 -4.59
CA ARG A 60 -6.39 -14.18 -3.95
C ARG A 60 -5.66 -15.31 -3.23
N TYR A 61 -6.08 -15.61 -2.00
CA TYR A 61 -5.49 -16.67 -1.18
C TYR A 61 -6.57 -17.49 -0.47
N VAL A 62 -6.27 -18.74 -0.13
CA VAL A 62 -7.15 -19.64 0.63
C VAL A 62 -7.08 -19.27 2.10
N ASN A 63 -8.17 -18.76 2.66
CA ASN A 63 -8.23 -18.31 4.06
C ASN A 63 -8.67 -19.41 5.03
N SER A 64 -9.55 -20.29 4.56
CA SER A 64 -10.03 -21.42 5.35
C SER A 64 -10.35 -22.61 4.46
N VAL A 65 -10.28 -23.80 5.05
CA VAL A 65 -10.65 -25.05 4.40
C VAL A 65 -11.59 -25.83 5.32
N THR A 66 -12.60 -26.47 4.73
CA THR A 66 -13.46 -27.42 5.44
C THR A 66 -13.08 -28.83 5.01
N THR A 67 -12.90 -29.70 5.99
CA THR A 67 -12.55 -31.10 5.77
C THR A 67 -13.63 -32.04 6.29
N GLU A 68 -13.85 -33.13 5.55
CA GLU A 68 -14.68 -34.28 5.92
C GLU A 68 -13.83 -35.53 5.80
N ASP A 69 -13.71 -36.28 6.90
CA ASP A 69 -12.91 -37.51 6.99
C ASP A 69 -11.48 -37.35 6.44
N GLY A 70 -10.87 -36.17 6.66
CA GLY A 70 -9.51 -35.84 6.22
C GLY A 70 -9.37 -35.39 4.78
N LYS A 71 -10.47 -35.25 4.03
CA LYS A 71 -10.49 -34.72 2.66
C LYS A 71 -11.06 -33.31 2.64
N ILE A 72 -10.46 -32.42 1.85
CA ILE A 72 -11.00 -31.06 1.67
C ILE A 72 -12.28 -31.15 0.82
N VAL A 73 -13.37 -30.61 1.36
CA VAL A 73 -14.67 -30.53 0.66
C VAL A 73 -15.01 -29.10 0.24
N SER A 74 -14.40 -28.08 0.86
CA SER A 74 -14.56 -26.69 0.46
C SER A 74 -13.37 -25.81 0.85
N LYS A 75 -13.21 -24.69 0.14
CA LYS A 75 -12.21 -23.64 0.38
C LYS A 75 -12.89 -22.27 0.41
N GLU A 76 -12.62 -21.47 1.42
CA GLU A 76 -12.96 -20.05 1.46
C GLU A 76 -11.75 -19.25 0.96
N TYR A 77 -11.99 -18.34 0.03
CA TYR A 77 -10.95 -17.47 -0.50
C TYR A 77 -11.13 -16.05 -0.01
N ARG A 78 -10.01 -15.36 0.20
CA ARG A 78 -9.95 -13.93 0.46
C ARG A 78 -8.97 -13.26 -0.48
N THR A 79 -9.00 -11.94 -0.46
CA THR A 79 -8.16 -11.10 -1.30
C THR A 79 -7.32 -10.19 -0.40
N LEU A 80 -6.04 -10.04 -0.75
CA LEU A 80 -5.12 -9.13 -0.09
C LEU A 80 -4.57 -8.12 -1.11
N SER A 81 -4.78 -6.83 -0.84
CA SER A 81 -4.33 -5.75 -1.72
C SER A 81 -2.88 -5.35 -1.46
N TYR A 82 -2.16 -5.04 -2.52
CA TYR A 82 -0.78 -4.57 -2.51
C TYR A 82 -0.58 -3.46 -3.56
N GLY A 83 0.48 -2.66 -3.43
CA GLY A 83 0.70 -1.45 -4.25
C GLY A 83 0.57 -0.17 -3.43
N THR A 84 0.33 0.95 -4.11
CA THR A 84 0.43 2.29 -3.51
C THR A 84 -0.91 3.00 -3.48
N THR A 85 -1.28 3.52 -2.31
CA THR A 85 -2.39 4.46 -2.17
C THR A 85 -1.88 5.78 -1.59
N VAL A 86 -2.36 6.89 -2.15
CA VAL A 86 -2.06 8.23 -1.68
C VAL A 86 -3.37 8.96 -1.47
N ARG A 87 -3.57 9.54 -0.29
CA ARG A 87 -4.63 10.49 -0.02
C ARG A 87 -4.03 11.87 0.17
N ALA A 88 -4.50 12.85 -0.59
CA ALA A 88 -4.08 14.24 -0.48
C ALA A 88 -5.27 15.14 -0.16
N VAL A 89 -5.00 16.20 0.61
CA VAL A 89 -5.89 17.34 0.79
C VAL A 89 -5.04 18.59 0.68
N VAL A 90 -5.40 19.48 -0.25
CA VAL A 90 -4.77 20.81 -0.38
C VAL A 90 -5.66 21.82 0.33
N SER A 91 -5.08 22.70 1.15
CA SER A 91 -5.79 23.83 1.74
C SER A 91 -5.01 25.12 1.53
N ASP A 92 -5.73 26.24 1.42
CA ASP A 92 -5.09 27.56 1.36
C ASP A 92 -4.41 27.85 2.71
N ALA A 93 -3.17 28.35 2.65
CA ALA A 93 -2.41 28.74 3.82
C ALA A 93 -2.18 30.26 3.89
N GLY A 94 -2.73 31.03 2.94
CA GLY A 94 -2.48 32.46 2.80
C GLY A 94 -1.10 32.76 2.21
N ASP A 95 -0.82 34.04 1.98
CA ASP A 95 0.49 34.54 1.50
C ASP A 95 1.05 33.80 0.28
N ASP A 96 0.17 33.49 -0.68
CA ASP A 96 0.51 32.74 -1.90
C ASP A 96 1.07 31.33 -1.65
N LYS A 97 0.65 30.70 -0.54
CA LYS A 97 1.06 29.35 -0.15
C LYS A 97 -0.13 28.41 0.01
N GLN A 98 0.14 27.13 -0.19
CA GLN A 98 -0.80 26.04 0.00
C GLN A 98 -0.21 25.00 0.95
N LEU A 99 -1.04 24.47 1.84
CA LEU A 99 -0.68 23.35 2.71
C LEU A 99 -1.22 22.06 2.09
N VAL A 100 -0.33 21.14 1.73
CA VAL A 100 -0.68 19.81 1.22
C VAL A 100 -0.54 18.79 2.35
N SER A 101 -1.65 18.17 2.74
CA SER A 101 -1.68 17.09 3.73
C SER A 101 -1.75 15.75 3.00
N LEU A 102 -0.77 14.88 3.24
CA LEU A 102 -0.58 13.60 2.55
C LEU A 102 -0.63 12.44 3.54
N ALA A 103 -1.30 11.36 3.12
CA ALA A 103 -1.18 10.04 3.71
C ALA A 103 -0.88 9.04 2.60
N VAL A 104 0.28 8.40 2.67
CA VAL A 104 0.76 7.42 1.70
C VAL A 104 0.83 6.06 2.38
N ARG A 105 0.31 5.03 1.72
CA ARG A 105 0.54 3.64 2.07
C ARG A 105 1.11 2.92 0.86
N HIS A 106 2.19 2.17 1.05
CA HIS A 106 2.70 1.25 0.05
C HIS A 106 2.84 -0.13 0.67
N ALA A 107 2.32 -1.15 0.01
CA ALA A 107 2.42 -2.53 0.44
C ALA A 107 3.07 -3.37 -0.65
N CYS A 108 4.08 -4.14 -0.30
CA CYS A 108 4.77 -5.02 -1.23
C CYS A 108 3.84 -6.16 -1.67
N HIS A 109 4.17 -6.80 -2.80
CA HIS A 109 3.52 -8.05 -3.16
C HIS A 109 3.65 -9.04 -2.00
N PRO A 110 2.55 -9.66 -1.52
CA PRO A 110 2.62 -10.57 -0.39
C PRO A 110 3.30 -11.88 -0.77
N GLU A 111 4.00 -12.48 0.19
CA GLU A 111 4.49 -13.85 0.09
C GLU A 111 3.44 -14.80 0.67
N LEU A 112 3.09 -15.85 -0.06
CA LEU A 112 2.12 -16.85 0.38
C LEU A 112 2.85 -18.13 0.76
N SER A 113 2.85 -18.46 2.05
CA SER A 113 3.27 -19.78 2.53
C SER A 113 2.04 -20.66 2.81
N LYS A 114 2.21 -21.98 2.87
CA LYS A 114 1.08 -22.91 3.09
C LYS A 114 1.14 -23.57 4.46
N LEU A 115 0.02 -23.55 5.17
CA LEU A 115 -0.24 -24.43 6.31
C LEU A 115 -0.99 -25.66 5.82
N SER A 116 -0.34 -26.83 5.87
CA SER A 116 -0.93 -28.09 5.41
C SER A 116 -2.15 -28.48 6.23
N ALA A 117 -3.24 -28.86 5.56
CA ALA A 117 -4.45 -29.38 6.17
C ALA A 117 -4.56 -30.91 5.95
N GLY A 118 -3.45 -31.63 6.15
CA GLY A 118 -3.34 -33.07 5.93
C GLY A 118 -2.17 -33.44 5.01
N SER A 119 -2.30 -33.19 3.70
CA SER A 119 -1.22 -33.37 2.72
C SER A 119 -0.50 -32.05 2.41
N ALA A 120 0.77 -32.11 2.00
CA ALA A 120 1.65 -30.94 1.87
C ALA A 120 1.21 -29.93 0.77
N GLU A 121 0.45 -30.38 -0.23
CA GLU A 121 0.04 -29.53 -1.37
C GLU A 121 -1.33 -28.84 -1.18
N GLU A 122 -2.10 -29.28 -0.19
CA GLU A 122 -3.46 -28.82 0.09
C GLU A 122 -3.55 -28.20 1.49
N GLY A 123 -3.86 -26.90 1.56
CA GLY A 123 -3.77 -26.17 2.82
C GLY A 123 -4.35 -24.77 2.78
N ILE A 124 -4.15 -24.06 3.89
CA ILE A 124 -4.51 -22.66 4.05
C ILE A 124 -3.29 -21.82 3.70
N ASP A 125 -3.49 -20.73 2.97
CA ASP A 125 -2.42 -19.80 2.67
C ASP A 125 -2.22 -18.86 3.87
N LEU A 126 -0.96 -18.69 4.26
CA LEU A 126 -0.48 -17.77 5.29
C LEU A 126 0.21 -16.60 4.57
N PRO A 127 -0.51 -15.51 4.27
CA PRO A 127 0.08 -14.34 3.65
C PRO A 127 0.98 -13.58 4.62
N SER A 128 2.18 -13.23 4.16
CA SER A 128 3.08 -12.28 4.80
C SER A 128 3.22 -11.07 3.89
N GLN A 129 3.07 -9.86 4.43
CA GLN A 129 3.17 -8.63 3.65
C GLN A 129 3.89 -7.55 4.43
N ASN A 130 4.92 -6.98 3.82
CA ASN A 130 5.55 -5.76 4.30
C ASN A 130 4.80 -4.54 3.73
N TYR A 131 4.58 -3.55 4.58
CA TYR A 131 3.98 -2.29 4.14
C TYR A 131 4.59 -1.12 4.92
N ILE A 132 4.55 0.05 4.28
CA ILE A 132 5.05 1.31 4.80
C ILE A 132 3.93 2.32 4.72
N THR A 133 3.77 3.10 5.77
CA THR A 133 2.84 4.23 5.82
C THR A 133 3.58 5.50 6.21
N GLN A 134 3.33 6.57 5.47
CA GLN A 134 3.88 7.89 5.74
C GLN A 134 2.75 8.91 5.77
N GLN A 135 2.73 9.76 6.79
CA GLN A 135 1.85 10.92 6.84
C GLN A 135 2.69 12.18 6.99
N GLN A 136 2.40 13.19 6.17
CA GLN A 136 3.16 14.43 6.17
C GLN A 136 2.29 15.61 5.77
N LYS A 137 2.60 16.77 6.30
CA LYS A 137 2.08 18.05 5.84
C LYS A 137 3.23 18.87 5.28
N ILE A 138 3.03 19.48 4.13
CA ILE A 138 4.06 20.26 3.45
C ILE A 138 3.47 21.58 2.95
N LEU A 139 4.19 22.67 3.19
CA LEU A 139 3.78 24.01 2.77
C LEU A 139 4.52 24.36 1.49
N ILE A 140 3.80 24.61 0.41
CA ILE A 140 4.35 24.90 -0.93
C ILE A 140 3.88 26.27 -1.41
N ALA A 141 4.55 26.86 -2.40
CA ALA A 141 4.02 28.03 -3.08
C ALA A 141 2.83 27.63 -3.96
N ARG A 142 1.93 28.57 -4.23
CA ARG A 142 0.80 28.35 -5.16
C ARG A 142 1.33 27.96 -6.53
N GLY A 143 0.79 26.87 -7.10
CA GLY A 143 1.19 26.35 -8.41
C GLY A 143 2.44 25.45 -8.40
N ASP A 144 3.09 25.25 -7.25
CA ASP A 144 4.13 24.22 -7.10
C ASP A 144 3.51 22.82 -6.97
N ASP A 145 4.31 21.81 -7.32
CA ASP A 145 3.93 20.41 -7.19
C ASP A 145 4.55 19.79 -5.93
N VAL A 146 4.00 18.66 -5.49
CA VAL A 146 4.64 17.79 -4.49
C VAL A 146 5.04 16.48 -5.16
N LEU A 147 6.31 16.10 -5.04
CA LEU A 147 6.82 14.82 -5.52
C LEU A 147 6.91 13.83 -4.37
N ILE A 148 6.29 12.67 -4.55
CA ILE A 148 6.35 11.51 -3.66
C ILE A 148 7.19 10.44 -4.35
N SER A 149 8.24 9.98 -3.67
CA SER A 149 9.16 8.97 -4.19
C SER A 149 9.57 7.97 -3.09
N GLY A 150 10.10 6.83 -3.50
CA GLY A 150 10.61 5.82 -2.59
C GLY A 150 12.12 5.69 -2.67
N ILE A 151 12.77 5.48 -1.52
CA ILE A 151 14.20 5.15 -1.39
C ILE A 151 14.29 3.74 -0.81
N GLY A 152 15.25 2.93 -1.28
CA GLY A 152 15.52 1.58 -0.73
C GLY A 152 14.58 0.48 -1.23
N PHE A 153 13.66 0.79 -2.15
CA PHE A 153 12.77 -0.19 -2.80
C PHE A 153 13.49 -0.94 -3.92
N ASP A 154 13.29 -2.25 -4.00
CA ASP A 154 13.83 -3.11 -5.05
C ASP A 154 12.76 -3.44 -6.11
N ALA A 155 13.11 -4.30 -7.07
CA ALA A 155 12.19 -4.70 -8.13
C ALA A 155 10.98 -5.53 -7.63
N ASN A 156 11.08 -6.18 -6.47
CA ASN A 156 10.01 -7.01 -5.90
C ASN A 156 9.00 -6.17 -5.11
N CYS A 157 9.37 -4.96 -4.70
CA CYS A 157 8.51 -4.00 -4.02
C CYS A 157 8.72 -2.59 -4.56
N ALA A 158 8.57 -2.39 -5.87
CA ALA A 158 8.88 -1.11 -6.49
C ALA A 158 7.87 -0.01 -6.08
N PHE A 159 8.37 1.10 -5.55
CA PHE A 159 7.56 2.28 -5.24
C PHE A 159 7.45 3.20 -6.46
N PRO A 160 6.24 3.54 -6.95
CA PRO A 160 6.07 4.44 -8.08
C PRO A 160 6.35 5.89 -7.69
N ARG A 161 6.91 6.69 -8.60
CA ARG A 161 6.97 8.15 -8.41
C ARG A 161 5.60 8.76 -8.69
N ILE A 162 5.10 9.56 -7.76
CA ILE A 162 3.78 10.19 -7.84
C ILE A 162 3.95 11.70 -7.64
N THR A 163 3.35 12.49 -8.51
CA THR A 163 3.31 13.94 -8.41
C THR A 163 1.91 14.39 -8.05
N VAL A 164 1.78 15.14 -6.96
CA VAL A 164 0.53 15.80 -6.56
C VAL A 164 0.55 17.21 -7.11
N HIS A 165 -0.44 17.52 -7.94
CA HIS A 165 -0.61 18.84 -8.54
C HIS A 165 -1.85 19.52 -7.94
N PRO A 166 -1.68 20.53 -7.08
CA PRO A 166 -2.79 21.35 -6.61
C PRO A 166 -3.54 22.01 -7.78
N THR A 167 -4.88 21.94 -7.76
CA THR A 167 -5.73 22.64 -8.74
C THR A 167 -6.68 23.61 -8.04
N GLU A 168 -6.86 24.80 -8.62
CA GLU A 168 -7.76 25.84 -8.13
C GLU A 168 -9.21 25.63 -8.58
#